data_AF-A0A8C7ISP0-F1
#
_entry.id   AF-A0A8C7ISP0-F1
#
_cell.length_a   1.000
_cell.length_b   1.000
_cell.length_c   1.000
_cell.angle_alpha   90.00
_cell.angle_beta   90.00
_cell.angle_gamma   90.00
#
_symmetry.space_group_name_H-M   'P 1'
#
loop_
_entity.id
_entity.type
_entity.pdbx_description
1 polymer ?
#
loop_
_entity_poly.entity_id
_entity_poly.type
_entity_poly.pdbx_seq_one_letter_code
_entity_poly.pdbx_strand_id
1 'polypeptide(L)'
;MRNLRLLKSLHCSELQGPGTPQCFSVLTDTGKVLLVSEYSVTEVDSRAGHVMNEVSLTAERYLPEDGSGTVVGIQDLPDQESVCVATATGDDFLNTNQVSTL
;
A
#
# COMPACT_ATOMS: atom_id res chain seq x y z
N MET A 1 -23.02 7.84 11.80
CA MET A 1 -23.64 6.51 11.59
C MET A 1 -23.83 5.85 12.95
N ARG A 2 -25.06 5.52 13.37
CA ARG A 2 -25.37 5.08 14.77
C ARG A 2 -25.55 3.56 14.96
N ASN A 3 -25.48 2.77 13.89
CA ASN A 3 -25.75 1.32 13.92
C ASN A 3 -24.58 0.46 13.39
N LEU A 4 -23.37 1.02 13.32
CA LEU A 4 -22.19 0.23 12.95
C LEU A 4 -21.67 -0.50 14.17
N ARG A 5 -21.40 -1.80 14.02
CA ARG A 5 -20.72 -2.61 15.03
C ARG A 5 -19.42 -3.12 14.42
N LEU A 6 -18.29 -2.90 15.11
CA LEU A 6 -17.01 -3.44 14.70
C LEU A 6 -17.10 -4.97 14.72
N LEU A 7 -16.98 -5.60 13.55
CA LEU A 7 -17.06 -7.05 13.43
C LEU A 7 -15.72 -7.73 13.74
N LYS A 8 -14.61 -7.11 13.30
CA LYS A 8 -13.27 -7.65 13.42
C LYS A 8 -12.27 -6.52 13.56
N SER A 9 -11.29 -6.69 14.45
CA SER A 9 -10.12 -5.83 14.59
C SER A 9 -8.88 -6.69 14.42
N LEU A 10 -7.90 -6.19 13.67
CA LEU A 10 -6.59 -6.81 13.52
C LEU A 10 -5.55 -5.81 14.00
N HIS A 11 -4.50 -6.30 14.63
CA HIS A 11 -3.38 -5.49 15.11
C HIS A 11 -2.08 -6.10 14.59
N CYS A 12 -1.24 -5.29 13.97
CA CYS A 12 0.05 -5.69 13.44
C CYS A 12 1.11 -4.74 14.01
N SER A 13 1.99 -5.27 14.86
CA SER A 13 2.92 -4.45 15.66
C SER A 13 4.30 -4.23 15.03
N GLU A 14 4.64 -4.94 13.96
CA GLU A 14 5.96 -4.88 13.34
C GLU A 14 5.84 -5.04 11.83
N LEU A 15 5.46 -3.96 11.16
CA LEU A 15 5.41 -3.93 9.70
C LEU A 15 6.84 -3.78 9.18
N GLN A 16 7.35 -4.82 8.52
CA GLN A 16 8.64 -4.76 7.84
C GLN A 16 8.45 -4.19 6.43
N GLY A 17 9.41 -3.39 5.97
CA GLY A 17 9.39 -2.79 4.64
C GLY A 17 10.46 -1.71 4.49
N PRO A 18 10.76 -1.28 3.26
CA PRO A 18 11.69 -0.19 3.01
C PRO A 18 11.12 1.15 3.48
N GLY A 19 11.98 1.99 4.07
CA GLY A 19 11.63 3.35 4.44
C GLY A 19 10.61 3.46 5.57
N THR A 20 9.95 4.62 5.64
CA THR A 20 8.94 4.90 6.66
C THR A 20 7.55 4.78 6.05
N PRO A 21 6.62 3.99 6.62
CA PRO A 21 5.23 3.97 6.14
C PRO A 21 4.59 5.35 6.24
N GLN A 22 4.10 5.86 5.12
CA GLN A 22 3.46 7.16 4.99
C GLN A 22 1.93 7.03 4.89
N CYS A 23 1.46 6.08 4.09
CA CYS A 23 0.04 5.82 3.86
C CYS A 23 -0.25 4.31 3.84
N PHE A 24 -1.52 3.93 3.99
CA PHE A 24 -1.96 2.55 3.85
C PHE A 24 -3.33 2.44 3.17
N SER A 25 -3.58 1.32 2.50
CA SER A 25 -4.88 0.93 1.95
C SER A 25 -5.18 -0.53 2.28
N VAL A 26 -6.46 -0.89 2.33
CA VAL A 26 -6.88 -2.29 2.49
C VAL A 26 -7.44 -2.75 1.16
N LEU A 27 -6.88 -3.82 0.61
CA LEU A 27 -7.43 -4.49 -0.57
C LEU A 27 -8.75 -5.14 -0.16
N THR A 28 -9.84 -4.61 -0.69
CA THR A 28 -11.19 -4.94 -0.19
C THR A 28 -11.64 -6.36 -0.57
N ASP A 29 -11.05 -6.92 -1.62
CA ASP A 29 -11.30 -8.26 -2.15
C ASP A 29 -10.63 -9.37 -1.32
N THR A 30 -9.40 -9.15 -0.89
CA THR A 30 -8.52 -10.14 -0.25
C THR A 30 -8.34 -9.88 1.25
N GLY A 31 -8.60 -8.65 1.71
CA GLY A 31 -8.37 -8.23 3.09
C GLY A 31 -6.89 -8.06 3.46
N LYS A 32 -6.01 -8.01 2.45
CA LYS A 32 -4.60 -7.66 2.60
C LYS A 32 -4.44 -6.16 2.80
N VAL A 33 -3.30 -5.75 3.36
CA VAL A 33 -2.98 -4.34 3.59
C VAL A 33 -1.82 -3.95 2.70
N LEU A 34 -1.98 -2.84 1.99
CA LEU A 34 -0.91 -2.17 1.28
C LEU A 34 -0.37 -1.05 2.16
N LEU A 35 0.94 -1.00 2.30
CA LEU A 35 1.68 0.10 2.88
C LEU A 35 2.45 0.80 1.79
N VAL A 36 2.57 2.12 1.90
CA VAL A 36 3.42 2.90 1.01
C VAL A 36 4.43 3.70 1.80
N SER A 37 5.67 3.67 1.35
CA SER A 37 6.77 4.51 1.82
C SER A 37 7.33 5.37 0.68
N GLU A 38 8.34 6.17 0.98
CA GLU A 38 9.11 6.93 0.00
C GLU A 38 9.85 6.06 -1.04
N TYR A 39 9.93 4.75 -0.83
CA TYR A 39 10.68 3.84 -1.72
C TYR A 39 9.82 2.78 -2.42
N SER A 40 8.73 2.33 -1.79
CA SER A 40 7.98 1.16 -2.28
C SER A 40 6.53 1.12 -1.84
N VAL A 41 5.75 0.32 -2.56
CA VAL A 41 4.47 -0.22 -2.11
C VAL A 41 4.70 -1.65 -1.62
N THR A 42 4.32 -1.93 -0.39
CA THR A 42 4.53 -3.22 0.25
C THR A 42 3.19 -3.85 0.61
N GLU A 43 2.97 -5.08 0.14
CA GLU A 43 1.81 -5.89 0.49
C GLU A 43 2.09 -6.68 1.77
N VAL A 44 1.16 -6.63 2.73
CA VAL A 44 1.28 -7.29 4.03
C VAL A 44 0.07 -8.17 4.30
N ASP A 45 0.33 -9.41 4.74
CA ASP A 45 -0.70 -10.28 5.29
C ASP A 45 -1.15 -9.73 6.65
N SER A 46 -2.40 -9.26 6.71
CA SER A 46 -2.99 -8.65 7.91
C SER A 46 -3.20 -9.63 9.09
N ARG A 47 -3.09 -10.94 8.85
CA ARG A 47 -3.23 -12.01 9.85
C ARG A 47 -1.89 -12.47 10.41
N ALA A 48 -0.89 -12.54 9.54
CA ALA A 48 0.42 -13.09 9.89
C ALA A 48 1.51 -12.01 10.04
N GLY A 49 1.25 -10.77 9.61
CA GLY A 49 2.14 -9.63 9.78
C GLY A 49 3.42 -9.69 8.97
N HIS A 50 3.48 -10.55 7.95
CA HIS A 50 4.63 -10.67 7.07
C HIS A 50 4.40 -9.91 5.76
N VAL A 51 5.49 -9.40 5.20
CA VAL A 51 5.52 -8.87 3.83
C VAL A 51 5.31 -10.03 2.87
N MET A 52 4.31 -9.91 2.01
CA MET A 52 4.03 -10.86 0.96
C MET A 52 4.73 -10.47 -0.33
N ASN A 53 4.68 -9.18 -0.68
CA ASN A 53 5.27 -8.67 -1.91
C ASN A 53 5.66 -7.19 -1.77
N GLU A 54 6.50 -6.72 -2.69
CA GLU A 54 7.02 -5.36 -2.72
C GLU A 54 7.21 -4.88 -4.16
N VAL A 55 6.75 -3.67 -4.45
CA VAL A 55 6.99 -2.97 -5.71
C VAL A 55 7.73 -1.68 -5.43
N SER A 56 8.91 -1.51 -6.04
CA SER A 56 9.73 -0.32 -5.84
C SER A 56 9.18 0.87 -6.65
N LEU A 57 8.86 1.96 -5.95
CA LEU A 57 8.44 3.22 -6.57
C LEU A 57 9.62 3.98 -7.19
N THR A 58 10.82 3.81 -6.63
CA THR A 58 12.03 4.46 -7.12
C THR A 58 12.61 3.77 -8.35
N ALA A 59 12.63 2.43 -8.39
CA ALA A 59 13.09 1.68 -9.56
C ALA A 59 12.20 1.93 -10.79
N GLU A 60 10.88 2.05 -10.57
CA GLU A 60 9.89 2.38 -11.60
C GLU A 60 9.81 3.89 -11.90
N ARG A 61 10.62 4.71 -11.21
CA ARG A 61 10.74 6.17 -11.39
C ARG A 61 9.47 6.98 -11.08
N TYR A 62 8.57 6.43 -10.27
CA TYR A 62 7.45 7.19 -9.70
C TYR A 62 7.92 8.17 -8.62
N LEU A 63 8.96 7.79 -7.86
CA LEU A 63 9.57 8.63 -6.83
C LEU A 63 11.09 8.76 -7.04
N PRO A 64 11.71 9.85 -6.56
CA PRO A 64 13.16 10.02 -6.62
C PRO A 64 13.89 9.04 -5.70
N GLU A 65 15.02 8.52 -6.17
CA GLU A 65 15.85 7.54 -5.43
C GLU A 65 16.49 8.09 -4.15
N ASP A 66 16.52 9.41 -3.98
CA ASP A 66 17.13 10.08 -2.82
C ASP A 66 16.25 10.05 -1.55
N GLY A 67 15.06 9.44 -1.62
CA GLY A 67 14.11 9.34 -0.51
C GLY A 67 13.38 10.63 -0.19
N SER A 68 13.52 11.67 -1.02
CA SER A 68 12.75 12.93 -0.87
C SER A 68 11.29 12.80 -1.35
N GLY A 69 10.97 11.70 -2.02
CA GLY A 69 9.63 11.38 -2.48
C GLY A 69 8.63 11.32 -1.34
N THR A 70 7.45 11.92 -1.55
CA THR A 70 6.36 11.89 -0.56
C THR A 70 5.08 11.40 -1.22
N VAL A 71 4.51 10.36 -0.62
CA VAL A 71 3.20 9.82 -0.94
C VAL A 71 2.18 10.41 0.01
N VAL A 72 1.17 11.05 -0.57
CA VAL A 72 0.09 11.74 0.15
C VAL A 72 -1.19 10.90 0.20
N GLY A 73 -1.28 9.84 -0.58
CA GLY A 73 -2.42 8.93 -0.54
C GLY A 73 -2.17 7.63 -1.28
N ILE A 74 -2.91 6.60 -0.87
CA ILE A 74 -3.05 5.34 -1.59
C ILE A 74 -4.52 4.94 -1.56
N GLN A 75 -5.03 4.45 -2.67
CA GLN A 75 -6.40 3.97 -2.80
C GLN A 75 -6.46 2.68 -3.59
N ASP A 76 -7.17 1.69 -3.04
CA ASP A 76 -7.57 0.48 -3.76
C ASP A 76 -8.67 0.81 -4.78
N LEU A 77 -8.48 0.38 -6.03
CA LEU A 77 -9.43 0.55 -7.14
C LEU A 77 -9.82 -0.85 -7.68
N PRO A 78 -10.71 -1.57 -7.00
CA PRO A 78 -11.05 -2.96 -7.33
C PRO A 78 -11.65 -3.09 -8.74
N ASP A 79 -12.44 -2.11 -9.19
CA ASP A 79 -13.05 -2.10 -10.53
C ASP A 79 -12.02 -2.03 -11.67
N GLN A 80 -10.79 -1.60 -11.37
CA GLN A 80 -9.71 -1.45 -12.34
C GLN A 80 -8.54 -2.41 -12.11
N GLU A 81 -8.65 -3.32 -11.12
CA GLU A 81 -7.53 -4.18 -10.69
C GLU A 81 -6.23 -3.36 -10.52
N SER A 82 -6.36 -2.21 -9.87
CA SER A 82 -5.25 -1.25 -9.72
C SER A 82 -5.30 -0.54 -8.38
N VAL A 83 -4.19 0.10 -8.05
CA VAL A 83 -3.98 0.92 -6.87
C VAL A 83 -3.53 2.27 -7.36
N CYS A 84 -4.22 3.32 -6.94
CA CYS A 84 -3.78 4.69 -7.17
C CYS A 84 -2.85 5.12 -6.02
N VAL A 85 -1.70 5.65 -6.38
CA VAL A 85 -0.73 6.24 -5.46
C VAL A 85 -0.62 7.73 -5.78
N ALA A 86 -1.09 8.56 -4.86
CA ALA A 86 -1.00 10.00 -4.97
C ALA A 86 0.32 10.48 -4.37
N THR A 87 1.15 11.14 -5.16
CA THR A 87 2.42 11.74 -4.72
C THR A 87 2.27 13.26 -4.62
N ALA A 88 3.21 13.93 -3.94
CA ALA A 88 3.25 15.39 -3.89
C ALA A 88 3.40 16.06 -5.28
N THR A 89 3.85 15.30 -6.28
CA THR A 89 4.09 15.76 -7.65
C THR A 89 2.99 15.39 -8.65
N GLY A 90 2.06 14.51 -8.28
CA GLY A 90 1.00 14.00 -9.15
C GLY A 90 0.52 12.61 -8.73
N ASP A 91 -0.53 12.11 -9.40
CA ASP A 91 -1.10 10.79 -9.14
C ASP A 91 -0.60 9.76 -10.16
N ASP A 92 -0.19 8.58 -9.68
CA ASP A 92 0.28 7.47 -10.50
C ASP A 92 -0.55 6.20 -10.22
N PHE A 93 -0.78 5.38 -11.25
CA PHE A 93 -1.54 4.13 -11.14
C PHE A 93 -0.60 2.92 -11.20
N LEU A 94 -0.65 2.07 -10.19
CA LEU A 94 0.04 0.78 -10.15
C LEU A 94 -0.96 -0.35 -10.32
N ASN A 95 -0.60 -1.41 -11.04
CA ASN A 95 -1.49 -2.57 -11.21
C ASN A 95 -1.48 -3.43 -9.93
N THR A 96 -2.65 -3.84 -9.41
CA THR A 96 -2.70 -4.69 -8.20
C THR A 96 -2.02 -6.02 -8.42
N ASN A 97 -2.01 -6.56 -9.64
CA ASN A 97 -1.32 -7.81 -9.97
C ASN A 97 0.20 -7.66 -9.83
N GLN A 98 0.77 -6.49 -10.12
CA GLN A 98 2.20 -6.25 -9.88
C GLN A 98 2.52 -6.26 -8.38
N VAL A 99 1.57 -5.81 -7.56
CA VAL A 99 1.65 -5.82 -6.09
C VAL A 99 1.23 -7.16 -5.47
N SER A 100 0.54 -8.04 -6.21
CA SER A 100 -0.01 -9.32 -5.71
C SER A 100 0.64 -10.59 -6.28
N THR A 101 1.67 -10.50 -7.13
CA THR A 101 2.37 -11.69 -7.68
C THR A 101 3.26 -12.28 -6.55
N LEU A 102 3.01 -13.45 -5.94
CA LEU A 102 2.53 -14.78 -6.38
C LEU A 102 1.36 -15.34 -5.53
#